data_AF-A0A535ZKI0-F1
#
_entry.id   AF-A0A535ZKI0-F1
#
_cell.length_a   1.000
_cell.length_b   1.000
_cell.length_c   1.000
_cell.angle_alpha   90.00
_cell.angle_beta   90.00
_cell.angle_gamma   90.00
#
_symmetry.space_group_name_H-M   'P 1'
#
loop_
_entity.id
_entity.type
_entity.pdbx_description
1 polymer ?
#
loop_
_entity_poly.entity_id
_entity_poly.type
_entity_poly.pdbx_seq_one_letter_code
_entity_poly.pdbx_strand_id
1 'polypeptide(L)'
;MVGQPGQPHPLYGDAVDVKQHGGILHLSGELESLRDRQELIAEAHRYLARGIADVDARRLKVKRHDQRRGLYDQTIIAAFSNRAVANHALTFLRQHRRLRAKAAGIVMSGGDPLLESVGEFATDVRKALSSGHGILLARVDETDAFEARELLDEDTRSIWTMVTPPVPARRPH
;
A
#
# COMPACT_ATOMS: atom_id res chain seq x y z
N MET A 1 -29.11 -10.33 -2.78
CA MET A 1 -29.78 -9.15 -3.34
C MET A 1 -28.82 -7.99 -3.18
N VAL A 2 -28.35 -7.40 -4.27
CA VAL A 2 -27.21 -6.45 -4.30
C VAL A 2 -27.68 -5.16 -4.96
N GLY A 3 -27.22 -4.01 -4.43
CA GLY A 3 -27.77 -2.65 -4.58
C GLY A 3 -28.39 -2.33 -5.95
N GLN A 4 -29.66 -1.93 -5.91
CA GLN A 4 -30.30 -1.29 -7.06
C GLN A 4 -29.66 0.08 -7.32
N PRO A 5 -29.62 0.54 -8.58
CA PRO A 5 -29.15 1.89 -8.90
C PRO A 5 -29.92 2.92 -8.05
N GLY A 6 -29.18 3.73 -7.28
CA GLY A 6 -29.74 4.71 -6.34
C GLY A 6 -29.88 4.24 -4.89
N GLN A 7 -29.39 3.04 -4.53
CA GLN A 7 -29.28 2.59 -3.14
C GLN A 7 -27.82 2.60 -2.65
N PRO A 8 -27.58 2.84 -1.35
CA PRO A 8 -26.24 2.79 -0.75
C PRO A 8 -25.55 1.45 -1.03
N HIS A 9 -24.23 1.48 -1.26
CA HIS A 9 -23.49 0.25 -1.52
C HIS A 9 -23.53 -0.68 -0.29
N PRO A 10 -23.79 -1.98 -0.42
CA PRO A 10 -24.00 -2.87 0.72
C PRO A 10 -22.77 -3.01 1.64
N LEU A 11 -21.57 -2.82 1.11
CA LEU A 11 -20.30 -2.83 1.86
C LEU A 11 -19.78 -1.44 2.23
N TYR A 12 -20.07 -0.43 1.41
CA TYR A 12 -19.44 0.90 1.52
C TYR A 12 -20.44 2.00 1.91
N GLY A 13 -21.71 1.65 2.12
CA GLY A 13 -22.79 2.56 2.48
C GLY A 13 -22.86 3.78 1.56
N ASP A 14 -22.90 4.96 2.16
CA ASP A 14 -22.95 6.26 1.47
C ASP A 14 -21.58 6.71 0.93
N ALA A 15 -20.49 6.00 1.25
CA ALA A 15 -19.15 6.35 0.77
C ALA A 15 -18.96 6.07 -0.72
N VAL A 16 -19.82 5.23 -1.31
CA VAL A 16 -19.80 4.84 -2.72
C VAL A 16 -21.21 4.93 -3.31
N ASP A 17 -21.34 5.74 -4.36
CA ASP A 17 -22.54 5.85 -5.18
C ASP A 17 -22.35 5.14 -6.52
N VAL A 18 -23.37 4.36 -6.91
CA VAL A 18 -23.38 3.53 -8.11
C VAL A 18 -24.56 3.92 -8.99
N LYS A 19 -24.26 4.42 -10.20
CA LYS A 19 -25.26 4.85 -11.18
C LYS A 19 -25.08 4.12 -12.49
N GLN A 20 -26.15 3.60 -13.05
CA GLN A 20 -26.15 3.03 -14.40
C GLN A 20 -26.75 4.04 -15.39
N HIS A 21 -26.01 4.41 -16.43
CA HIS A 21 -26.50 5.27 -17.50
C HIS A 21 -26.00 4.78 -18.85
N GLY A 22 -26.90 4.58 -19.82
CA GLY A 22 -26.52 4.18 -21.19
C GLY A 22 -25.75 2.85 -21.27
N GLY A 23 -25.99 1.92 -20.33
CA GLY A 23 -25.25 0.66 -20.24
C GLY A 23 -23.87 0.78 -19.57
N ILE A 24 -23.47 1.95 -19.09
CA ILE A 24 -22.22 2.16 -18.34
C ILE A 24 -22.52 2.22 -16.85
N LEU A 25 -21.72 1.52 -16.04
CA LEU A 25 -21.76 1.62 -14.58
C LEU A 25 -20.78 2.70 -14.11
N HIS A 26 -21.30 3.82 -13.62
CA HIS A 26 -20.51 4.89 -13.03
C HIS A 26 -20.32 4.64 -11.53
N LEU A 27 -19.07 4.53 -11.10
CA LEU A 27 -18.67 4.43 -9.70
C LEU A 27 -18.10 5.77 -9.25
N SER A 28 -18.65 6.31 -8.16
CA SER A 28 -18.15 7.54 -7.54
C SER A 28 -18.14 7.42 -6.03
N GLY A 29 -17.20 8.10 -5.37
CA GLY A 29 -17.07 8.00 -3.92
C GLY A 29 -15.64 8.18 -3.45
N GLU A 30 -15.46 8.10 -2.13
CA GLU A 30 -14.16 8.13 -1.49
C GLU A 30 -13.97 6.86 -0.65
N LEU A 31 -12.90 6.12 -0.97
CA LEU A 31 -12.53 4.87 -0.32
C LEU A 31 -11.30 5.06 0.57
N GLU A 32 -11.14 4.24 1.59
CA GLU A 32 -10.02 4.36 2.54
C GLU A 32 -8.70 3.82 1.95
N SER A 33 -8.76 2.88 0.98
CA SER A 33 -7.57 2.27 0.38
C SER A 33 -7.63 2.12 -1.15
N LEU A 34 -6.45 1.95 -1.76
CA LEU A 34 -6.33 1.59 -3.18
C LEU A 34 -6.85 0.17 -3.44
N ARG A 35 -6.64 -0.75 -2.50
CA ARG A 35 -7.21 -2.09 -2.55
C ARG A 35 -8.73 -2.08 -2.62
N ASP A 36 -9.42 -1.35 -1.74
CA ASP A 36 -10.89 -1.25 -1.77
C ASP A 36 -11.36 -0.71 -3.13
N ARG A 37 -10.61 0.24 -3.69
CA ARG A 37 -10.90 0.80 -5.03
C ARG A 37 -10.75 -0.26 -6.12
N GLN A 38 -9.69 -1.07 -6.08
CA GLN A 38 -9.46 -2.12 -7.07
C GLN A 38 -10.45 -3.27 -6.93
N GLU A 39 -10.74 -3.71 -5.70
CA GLU A 39 -11.74 -4.74 -5.40
C GLU A 39 -13.13 -4.31 -5.89
N LEU A 40 -13.52 -3.05 -5.66
CA LEU A 40 -14.79 -2.52 -6.13
C LEU A 40 -14.87 -2.44 -7.66
N ILE A 41 -13.78 -2.06 -8.34
CA ILE A 41 -13.71 -2.07 -9.82
C ILE A 41 -13.79 -3.51 -10.35
N ALA A 42 -13.09 -4.45 -9.74
CA ALA A 42 -13.12 -5.86 -10.13
C ALA A 42 -14.50 -6.49 -9.88
N GLU A 43 -15.18 -6.11 -8.81
CA GLU A 43 -16.57 -6.46 -8.57
C GLU A 43 -17.49 -5.90 -9.66
N ALA A 44 -17.37 -4.61 -10.00
CA ALA A 44 -18.15 -3.99 -11.06
C ALA A 44 -17.95 -4.66 -12.43
N HIS A 45 -16.71 -5.05 -12.78
CA HIS A 45 -16.42 -5.77 -14.02
C HIS A 45 -17.11 -7.13 -14.12
N ARG A 46 -17.40 -7.81 -13.00
CA ARG A 46 -18.16 -9.07 -13.00
C ARG A 46 -19.60 -8.89 -13.52
N TYR A 47 -20.10 -7.66 -13.59
CA TYR A 47 -21.43 -7.34 -14.12
C TYR A 47 -21.44 -6.97 -15.62
N LEU A 48 -20.28 -6.90 -16.29
CA LEU A 48 -20.19 -6.61 -17.73
C LEU A 48 -20.98 -7.62 -18.60
N ALA A 49 -21.12 -8.86 -18.15
CA ALA A 49 -21.89 -9.89 -18.85
C ALA A 49 -23.43 -9.81 -18.62
N ARG A 50 -23.92 -8.86 -17.82
CA ARG A 50 -25.33 -8.77 -17.37
C ARG A 50 -26.07 -7.52 -17.87
N GLY A 51 -25.68 -7.00 -19.04
CA GLY A 51 -26.30 -5.81 -19.63
C GLY A 51 -25.58 -4.49 -19.30
N ILE A 52 -24.32 -4.56 -18.89
CA ILE A 52 -23.43 -3.42 -18.69
C ILE A 52 -22.30 -3.51 -19.72
N ALA A 53 -22.16 -2.50 -20.58
CA ALA A 53 -21.15 -2.47 -21.62
C ALA A 53 -19.77 -2.03 -21.09
N ASP A 54 -19.72 -1.18 -20.06
CA ASP A 54 -18.48 -0.64 -19.52
C ASP A 54 -18.62 -0.17 -18.05
N VAL A 55 -17.48 0.04 -17.38
CA VAL A 55 -17.40 0.57 -16.00
C VAL A 55 -16.56 1.85 -15.99
N ASP A 56 -17.15 2.96 -15.56
CA ASP A 56 -16.46 4.25 -15.37
C ASP A 56 -16.18 4.51 -13.89
N ALA A 57 -14.93 4.28 -13.47
CA ALA A 57 -14.46 4.49 -12.10
C ALA A 57 -13.59 5.75 -11.94
N ARG A 58 -13.67 6.71 -12.87
CA ARG A 58 -12.85 7.94 -12.82
C ARG A 58 -13.16 8.84 -11.63
N ARG A 59 -14.39 8.78 -11.11
CA ARG A 59 -14.86 9.56 -9.95
C ARG A 59 -14.74 8.82 -8.63
N LEU A 60 -14.25 7.58 -8.64
CA LEU A 60 -13.94 6.81 -7.46
C LEU A 60 -12.53 7.15 -6.99
N LYS A 61 -12.42 7.85 -5.87
CA LYS A 61 -11.16 8.32 -5.29
C LYS A 61 -10.82 7.51 -4.05
N VAL A 62 -9.54 7.47 -3.73
CA VAL A 62 -9.10 7.06 -2.40
C VAL A 62 -8.94 8.35 -1.59
N LYS A 63 -9.48 8.39 -0.37
CA LYS A 63 -9.23 9.48 0.57
C LYS A 63 -7.74 9.63 0.67
N ARG A 64 -7.25 10.79 0.22
CA ARG A 64 -5.98 11.27 0.73
C ARG A 64 -6.31 11.77 2.12
N HIS A 65 -5.83 11.09 3.15
CA HIS A 65 -5.72 11.75 4.44
C HIS A 65 -4.98 13.06 4.18
N ASP A 66 -5.66 14.19 4.37
CA ASP A 66 -5.10 15.54 4.27
C ASP A 66 -4.20 15.81 5.49
N GLN A 67 -3.46 14.77 5.91
CA GLN A 67 -2.40 14.84 6.89
C GLN A 67 -1.26 15.63 6.25
N ARG A 68 -0.82 16.66 6.95
CA ARG A 68 0.35 17.44 6.57
C ARG A 68 1.54 16.49 6.40
N ARG A 69 2.00 16.31 5.16
CA ARG A 69 3.20 15.55 4.83
C ARG A 69 4.41 16.13 5.55
N GLY A 70 5.38 15.28 5.88
CA GLY A 70 6.64 15.69 6.49
C GLY A 70 6.57 15.94 8.00
N LEU A 71 5.49 15.56 8.67
CA LEU A 71 5.40 15.62 10.14
C LEU A 71 6.02 14.38 10.79
N TYR A 72 5.76 13.20 10.23
CA TYR A 72 6.19 11.93 10.78
C TYR A 72 6.76 11.03 9.69
N ASP A 73 7.72 10.21 10.10
CA ASP A 73 8.31 9.15 9.30
C ASP A 73 7.95 7.80 9.91
N GLN A 74 7.84 6.79 9.06
CA GLN A 74 7.76 5.40 9.46
C GLN A 74 8.78 4.57 8.69
N THR A 75 9.32 3.55 9.35
CA THR A 75 10.18 2.56 8.69
C THR A 75 9.34 1.32 8.39
N ILE A 76 9.34 0.90 7.14
CA ILE A 76 8.75 -0.35 6.70
C ILE A 76 9.84 -1.40 6.70
N ILE A 77 9.53 -2.54 7.29
CA ILE A 77 10.36 -3.73 7.36
C ILE A 77 9.68 -4.78 6.49
N ALA A 78 10.32 -5.19 5.41
CA ALA A 78 9.80 -6.25 4.54
C ALA A 78 10.82 -7.38 4.41
N ALA A 79 10.38 -8.61 4.64
CA ALA A 79 11.19 -9.80 4.44
C ALA A 79 10.79 -10.54 3.18
N PHE A 80 11.78 -11.09 2.51
CA PHE A 80 11.64 -11.81 1.27
C PHE A 80 12.32 -13.18 1.37
N SER A 81 11.93 -14.09 0.48
CA SER A 81 12.47 -15.45 0.45
C SER A 81 13.99 -15.50 0.39
N ASN A 82 14.61 -14.53 -0.27
CA ASN A 82 16.06 -14.35 -0.29
C ASN A 82 16.43 -12.90 -0.63
N ARG A 83 17.74 -12.62 -0.57
CA ARG A 83 18.31 -11.30 -0.86
C ARG A 83 18.10 -10.83 -2.31
N ALA A 84 18.03 -11.73 -3.29
CA ALA A 84 17.84 -11.33 -4.68
C ALA A 84 16.44 -10.72 -4.87
N VAL A 85 15.41 -11.35 -4.28
CA VAL A 85 14.03 -10.83 -4.31
C VAL A 85 13.94 -9.48 -3.57
N ALA A 86 14.58 -9.35 -2.41
CA ALA A 86 14.60 -8.09 -1.67
C ALA A 86 15.23 -6.94 -2.49
N ASN A 87 16.33 -7.20 -3.22
CA ASN A 87 16.94 -6.22 -4.12
C ASN A 87 16.03 -5.83 -5.29
N HIS A 88 15.26 -6.79 -5.82
CA HIS A 88 14.27 -6.49 -6.86
C HIS A 88 13.19 -5.56 -6.33
N ALA A 89 12.65 -5.84 -5.14
CA ALA A 89 11.69 -4.97 -4.46
C ALA A 89 12.27 -3.57 -4.18
N LEU A 90 13.54 -3.46 -3.76
CA LEU A 90 14.22 -2.18 -3.59
C LEU A 90 14.27 -1.36 -4.88
N THR A 91 14.57 -2.03 -5.99
CA THR A 91 14.61 -1.40 -7.31
C THR A 91 13.23 -0.90 -7.72
N PHE A 92 12.21 -1.72 -7.51
CA PHE A 92 10.82 -1.37 -7.79
C PHE A 92 10.34 -0.17 -6.96
N LEU A 93 10.62 -0.19 -5.64
CA LEU A 93 10.31 0.91 -4.73
C LEU A 93 10.96 2.23 -5.17
N ARG A 94 12.24 2.18 -5.60
CA ARG A 94 12.97 3.37 -6.07
C ARG A 94 12.45 3.93 -7.40
N GLN A 95 11.89 3.07 -8.25
CA GLN A 95 11.33 3.46 -9.54
C GLN A 95 9.87 3.92 -9.43
N HIS A 96 9.21 3.65 -8.30
CA HIS A 96 7.81 3.98 -8.09
C HIS A 96 7.60 5.50 -8.00
N ARG A 97 6.97 6.10 -9.02
CA ARG A 97 6.90 7.57 -9.17
C ARG A 97 6.18 8.31 -8.04
N ARG A 98 5.27 7.64 -7.34
CA ARG A 98 4.41 8.26 -6.32
C ARG A 98 4.99 8.18 -4.91
N LEU A 99 5.89 7.24 -4.68
CA LEU A 99 6.40 6.91 -3.36
C LEU A 99 7.86 7.32 -3.28
N ARG A 100 8.16 8.30 -2.42
CA ARG A 100 9.52 8.79 -2.22
C ARG A 100 10.04 8.32 -0.87
N ALA A 101 10.66 7.15 -0.86
CA ALA A 101 11.38 6.69 0.30
C ALA A 101 12.52 7.68 0.62
N LYS A 102 12.55 8.18 1.87
CA LYS A 102 13.59 9.06 2.40
C LYS A 102 14.91 8.31 2.54
N ALA A 103 14.83 7.02 2.87
CA ALA A 103 15.94 6.08 2.84
C ALA A 103 15.41 4.68 2.51
N ALA A 104 16.14 3.89 1.74
CA ALA A 104 15.80 2.50 1.49
C ALA A 104 17.05 1.66 1.21
N GLY A 105 17.14 0.49 1.84
CA GLY A 105 18.30 -0.38 1.77
C GLY A 105 18.00 -1.82 2.14
N ILE A 106 18.93 -2.71 1.77
CA ILE A 106 18.90 -4.12 2.15
C ILE A 106 19.78 -4.32 3.38
N VAL A 107 19.27 -5.03 4.36
CA VAL A 107 20.05 -5.41 5.54
C VAL A 107 21.00 -6.54 5.16
N MET A 108 22.29 -6.31 5.30
CA MET A 108 23.35 -7.19 4.83
C MET A 108 23.77 -8.22 5.88
N SER A 109 23.61 -7.89 7.16
CA SER A 109 24.00 -8.76 8.28
C SER A 109 23.31 -8.34 9.58
N GLY A 110 23.42 -9.16 10.63
CA GLY A 110 22.84 -8.85 11.94
C GLY A 110 23.48 -7.65 12.68
N GLY A 111 24.63 -7.16 12.19
CA GLY A 111 25.31 -5.95 12.67
C GLY A 111 25.19 -4.76 11.72
N ASP A 112 24.28 -4.81 10.75
CA ASP A 112 24.10 -3.73 9.78
C ASP A 112 23.56 -2.46 10.46
N PRO A 113 24.15 -1.28 10.21
CA PRO A 113 23.71 -0.02 10.82
C PRO A 113 22.27 0.35 10.47
N LEU A 114 21.70 -0.18 9.38
CA LEU A 114 20.28 0.03 9.05
C LEU A 114 19.35 -0.49 10.16
N LEU A 115 19.79 -1.44 10.98
CA LEU A 115 19.01 -1.97 12.11
C LEU A 115 18.76 -0.94 13.20
N GLU A 116 19.57 0.11 13.30
CA GLU A 116 19.33 1.21 14.25
C GLU A 116 18.00 1.93 13.96
N SER A 117 17.57 1.94 12.68
CA SER A 117 16.35 2.61 12.25
C SER A 117 15.05 1.91 12.66
N VAL A 118 15.14 0.67 13.17
CA VAL A 118 13.98 -0.16 13.53
C VAL A 118 13.91 -0.49 15.03
N GLY A 119 14.84 0.01 15.85
CA GLY A 119 14.76 -0.06 17.31
C GLY A 119 14.48 -1.47 17.85
N GLU A 120 13.36 -1.62 18.56
CA GLU A 120 12.94 -2.89 19.19
C GLU A 120 12.75 -4.03 18.17
N PHE A 121 12.38 -3.71 16.92
CA PHE A 121 12.14 -4.69 15.86
C PHE A 121 13.44 -5.29 15.28
N ALA A 122 14.62 -4.74 15.63
CA ALA A 122 15.90 -5.24 15.16
C ALA A 122 16.12 -6.72 15.51
N THR A 123 15.58 -7.18 16.64
CA THR A 123 15.66 -8.59 17.05
C THR A 123 14.95 -9.52 16.06
N ASP A 124 13.77 -9.14 15.60
CA ASP A 124 13.01 -9.96 14.65
C ASP A 124 13.62 -9.93 13.25
N VAL A 125 14.15 -8.77 12.84
CA VAL A 125 14.94 -8.66 11.61
C VAL A 125 16.16 -9.59 11.64
N ARG A 126 16.89 -9.64 12.75
CA ARG A 126 18.05 -10.55 12.91
C ARG A 126 17.63 -12.01 12.82
N LYS A 127 16.52 -12.40 13.46
CA LYS A 127 15.99 -13.77 13.35
C LYS A 127 15.66 -14.11 11.89
N ALA A 128 14.99 -13.22 11.18
CA ALA A 128 14.64 -13.44 9.78
C ALA A 128 15.88 -13.57 8.87
N LEU A 129 16.92 -12.74 9.10
CA LEU A 129 18.20 -12.87 8.42
C LEU A 129 18.88 -14.22 8.69
N SER A 130 18.89 -14.67 9.94
CA SER A 130 19.45 -15.98 10.32
C SER A 130 18.72 -17.15 9.67
N SER A 131 17.44 -16.98 9.34
CA SER A 131 16.64 -17.95 8.57
C SER A 131 16.88 -17.90 7.05
N GLY A 132 17.80 -17.05 6.57
CA GLY A 132 18.17 -16.92 5.16
C GLY A 132 17.29 -15.95 4.36
N HIS A 133 16.40 -15.19 5.01
CA HIS A 133 15.56 -14.20 4.33
C HIS A 133 16.34 -12.96 3.93
N GLY A 134 15.92 -12.34 2.82
CA GLY A 134 16.38 -11.00 2.44
C GLY A 134 15.51 -9.94 3.10
N ILE A 135 16.11 -8.95 3.77
CA ILE A 135 15.35 -7.90 4.46
C ILE A 135 15.56 -6.56 3.78
N LEU A 136 14.46 -5.88 3.46
CA LEU A 136 14.41 -4.50 3.00
C LEU A 136 13.90 -3.61 4.13
N LEU A 137 14.61 -2.53 4.40
CA LEU A 137 14.13 -1.43 5.23
C LEU A 137 13.90 -0.19 4.38
N ALA A 138 12.74 0.45 4.52
CA ALA A 138 12.40 1.66 3.79
C ALA A 138 11.76 2.69 4.73
N ARG A 139 12.39 3.84 4.89
CA ARG A 139 11.85 4.99 5.61
C ARG A 139 11.02 5.84 4.67
N VAL A 140 9.76 6.05 5.00
CA VAL A 140 8.78 6.81 4.22
C VAL A 140 8.08 7.84 5.11
N ASP A 141 7.39 8.78 4.48
CA ASP A 141 6.45 9.64 5.19
C ASP A 141 5.30 8.77 5.74
N GLU A 142 4.80 9.06 6.95
CA GLU A 142 3.67 8.31 7.53
C GLU A 142 2.45 8.31 6.60
N THR A 143 2.21 9.41 5.89
CA THR A 143 1.13 9.52 4.91
C THR A 143 1.29 8.60 3.68
N ASP A 144 2.50 8.13 3.40
CA ASP A 144 2.82 7.20 2.31
C ASP A 144 3.02 5.75 2.80
N ALA A 145 2.98 5.50 4.12
CA ALA A 145 3.35 4.21 4.70
C ALA A 145 2.39 3.08 4.30
N PHE A 146 1.09 3.40 4.16
CA PHE A 146 0.09 2.44 3.72
C PHE A 146 0.33 2.00 2.25
N GLU A 147 0.47 2.95 1.32
CA GLU A 147 0.73 2.67 -0.10
C GLU A 147 2.07 1.92 -0.27
N ALA A 148 3.07 2.28 0.52
CA ALA A 148 4.36 1.61 0.51
C ALA A 148 4.32 0.18 1.04
N ARG A 149 3.49 -0.09 2.03
CA ARG A 149 3.26 -1.46 2.51
C ARG A 149 2.52 -2.29 1.47
N GLU A 150 1.43 -1.77 0.88
CA GLU A 150 0.69 -2.48 -0.18
C GLU A 150 1.62 -2.86 -1.35
N LEU A 151 2.47 -1.93 -1.78
CA LEU A 151 3.48 -2.20 -2.83
C LEU A 151 4.39 -3.38 -2.47
N LEU A 152 4.84 -3.46 -1.22
CA LEU A 152 5.78 -4.50 -0.80
C LEU A 152 5.10 -5.84 -0.54
N ASP A 153 3.91 -5.84 0.05
CA ASP A 153 3.10 -7.03 0.31
C ASP A 153 2.59 -7.66 -0.99
N GLU A 154 1.94 -6.88 -1.86
CA GLU A 154 1.16 -7.43 -2.98
C GLU A 154 1.98 -7.51 -4.27
N ASP A 155 2.66 -6.42 -4.65
CA ASP A 155 3.38 -6.37 -5.93
C ASP A 155 4.73 -7.09 -5.88
N THR A 156 5.39 -7.08 -4.71
CA THR A 156 6.72 -7.69 -4.55
C THR A 156 6.72 -9.01 -3.77
N ARG A 157 5.55 -9.44 -3.27
CA ARG A 157 5.32 -10.72 -2.58
C ARG A 157 6.28 -10.95 -1.41
N SER A 158 6.36 -9.98 -0.50
CA SER A 158 7.06 -10.20 0.76
C SER A 158 6.45 -11.38 1.53
N ILE A 159 7.27 -12.05 2.34
CA ILE A 159 6.81 -13.12 3.25
C ILE A 159 6.07 -12.49 4.43
N TRP A 160 6.58 -11.34 4.89
CA TRP A 160 5.93 -10.51 5.88
C TRP A 160 6.41 -9.07 5.72
N THR A 161 5.51 -8.14 6.05
CA THR A 161 5.81 -6.71 6.17
C THR A 161 5.28 -6.18 7.49
N MET A 162 6.03 -5.26 8.10
CA MET A 162 5.65 -4.53 9.29
C MET A 162 6.02 -3.07 9.15
N VAL A 163 5.29 -2.21 9.85
CA VAL A 163 5.56 -0.77 9.90
C VAL A 163 5.87 -0.41 11.35
N THR A 164 6.97 0.30 11.58
CA THR A 164 7.29 0.80 12.91
C THR A 164 6.31 1.89 13.34
N PRO A 165 6.17 2.17 14.64
CA PRO A 165 5.47 3.37 15.11
C PRO A 165 6.01 4.64 14.42
N PRO A 166 5.17 5.65 14.17
CA PRO A 166 5.60 6.90 13.58
C PRO A 166 6.55 7.63 14.52
N VAL A 167 7.63 8.16 13.94
CA VAL A 167 8.61 9.01 14.63
C VAL A 167 8.61 10.39 13.99
N PRO A 168 8.85 11.48 14.75
CA PRO A 168 8.92 12.82 14.17
C PRO A 168 9.91 12.86 13.00
N ALA A 169 9.49 13.46 11.89
CA ALA A 169 10.34 13.61 10.73
C ALA A 169 11.58 14.43 11.12
N ARG A 170 12.77 13.90 10.80
CA ARG A 170 14.00 14.68 10.99
C ARG A 170 13.98 15.81 9.97
N ARG A 171 13.99 17.06 10.43
CA ARG A 171 14.17 18.21 9.53
C ARG A 171 15.50 18.01 8.78
N PRO A 172 15.53 18.10 7.45
CA PRO A 172 16.80 18.21 6.76
C PRO A 172 17.48 19.49 7.24
N HIS A 173 18.70 19.35 7.78
CA HIS A 173 19.60 20.47 8.04
C HIS A 173 20.16 21.00 6.73
#